data_AF-A0A7W0VYG1-F1
#
_entry.id   AF-A0A7W0VYG1-F1
#
_cell.length_a   1.000
_cell.length_b   1.000
_cell.length_c   1.000
_cell.angle_alpha   90.00
_cell.angle_beta   90.00
_cell.angle_gamma   90.00
#
_symmetry.space_group_name_H-M   'P 1'
#
loop_
_entity.id
_entity.type
_entity.pdbx_description
1 polymer ?
#
loop_
_entity_poly.entity_id
_entity_poly.type
_entity_poly.pdbx_seq_one_letter_code
_entity_poly.pdbx_strand_id
1 'polypeptide(L)'
;MEGRSLWVDVPFSEEDGRQWPDSLAGVVDDMRVGLPAEYVAVILDALSAAGARILPPGTIRVVEAAHGLVGSSPSFFGKLACCIVELMHDARHHEDREMAAFLTRRLVR
;
A
#
# COMPACT_ATOMS: atom_id res chain seq x y z
N MET A 1 8.38 -16.00 27.19
CA MET A 1 8.20 -16.08 25.73
C MET A 1 8.13 -14.65 25.24
N GLU A 2 9.23 -14.11 24.70
CA GLU A 2 9.20 -12.80 24.04
C GLU A 2 8.24 -12.88 22.85
N GLY A 3 7.25 -11.99 22.83
CA GLY A 3 6.30 -11.90 21.74
C GLY A 3 7.05 -11.62 20.45
N ARG A 4 6.82 -12.48 19.46
CA ARG A 4 7.29 -12.29 18.09
C ARG A 4 6.51 -11.11 17.49
N SER A 5 7.04 -9.89 17.64
CA SER A 5 6.35 -8.67 17.23
C SER A 5 6.69 -8.26 15.79
N LEU A 6 5.66 -7.83 15.06
CA LEU A 6 5.77 -7.14 13.79
C LEU A 6 5.41 -5.67 14.02
N TRP A 7 6.30 -4.76 13.65
CA TRP A 7 6.09 -3.32 13.73
C TRP A 7 5.70 -2.78 12.35
N VAL A 8 4.73 -1.88 12.30
CA VAL A 8 4.31 -1.24 11.06
C VAL A 8 4.45 0.26 11.21
N ASP A 9 5.14 0.89 10.27
CA ASP A 9 5.43 2.32 10.23
C ASP A 9 4.89 2.89 8.91
N VAL A 10 3.90 3.79 9.02
CA VAL A 10 3.23 4.42 7.87
C VAL A 10 3.25 5.94 8.10
N PRO A 11 4.17 6.68 7.46
CA PRO A 11 4.16 8.13 7.52
C PRO A 11 2.93 8.69 6.80
N PHE A 12 2.43 9.82 7.27
CA PHE A 12 1.32 10.55 6.67
C PHE A 12 1.75 11.97 6.29
N SER A 13 1.01 12.59 5.38
CA SER A 13 1.16 13.97 4.94
C SER A 13 -0.18 14.69 4.95
N GLU A 14 -0.14 16.01 4.89
CA GLU A 14 -1.33 16.82 4.62
C GLU A 14 -1.80 16.62 3.16
N GLU A 15 -3.10 16.83 2.91
CA GLU A 15 -3.76 16.58 1.61
C GLU A 15 -3.21 17.44 0.47
N ASP A 16 -2.59 18.58 0.78
CA ASP A 16 -2.06 19.55 -0.18
C ASP A 16 -0.62 19.26 -0.62
N GLY A 17 -0.14 18.03 -0.38
CA GLY A 17 1.21 17.56 -0.69
C GLY A 17 1.69 17.91 -2.11
N ARG A 18 3.01 17.85 -2.31
CA ARG A 18 3.63 18.17 -3.61
C ARG A 18 3.06 17.28 -4.71
N GLN A 19 2.68 17.88 -5.85
CA GLN A 19 2.29 17.13 -7.04
C GLN A 19 3.43 16.21 -7.49
N TRP A 20 3.11 15.00 -7.96
CA TRP A 20 4.09 14.06 -8.50
C TRP A 20 4.27 14.32 -10.01
N PRO A 21 5.37 14.99 -10.44
CA PRO A 21 5.51 15.44 -11.83
C PRO A 21 5.68 14.30 -12.84
N ASP A 22 6.30 13.20 -12.46
CA ASP A 22 6.62 12.06 -13.33
C ASP A 22 5.74 10.84 -13.02
N SER A 23 4.46 11.08 -12.69
CA SER A 23 3.53 9.99 -12.44
C SER A 23 3.23 9.20 -13.72
N LEU A 24 3.08 7.88 -13.57
CA LEU A 24 2.59 7.01 -14.65
C LEU A 24 1.06 7.07 -14.83
N ALA A 25 0.36 7.84 -13.99
CA ALA A 25 -1.08 8.07 -14.14
C ALA A 25 -1.39 8.89 -15.40
N GLY A 26 -2.67 8.95 -15.79
CA GLY A 26 -3.06 9.76 -16.94
C GLY A 26 -2.73 11.23 -16.71
N VAL A 27 -2.48 12.00 -17.78
CA VAL A 27 -2.20 13.45 -17.70
C VAL A 27 -3.31 14.24 -16.99
N VAL A 28 -4.52 13.67 -16.94
CA VAL A 28 -5.70 14.24 -16.26
C VAL A 28 -5.77 13.88 -14.78
N ASP A 29 -4.96 12.94 -14.30
CA ASP A 29 -4.95 12.49 -12.91
C ASP A 29 -3.99 13.36 -12.09
N ASP A 30 -4.56 14.12 -11.15
CA ASP A 30 -3.76 14.88 -10.19
C ASP A 30 -3.24 13.97 -9.07
N MET A 31 -1.99 13.55 -9.22
CA MET A 31 -1.27 12.72 -8.25
C MET A 31 -0.43 13.56 -7.30
N ARG A 32 -0.52 13.25 -6.01
CA ARG A 32 0.14 13.94 -4.90
C ARG A 32 1.04 12.96 -4.16
N VAL A 33 2.24 13.40 -3.79
CA VAL A 33 3.16 12.61 -2.96
C VAL A 33 2.69 12.62 -1.52
N GLY A 34 2.79 11.46 -0.86
CA GLY A 34 2.37 11.23 0.51
C GLY A 34 0.97 10.60 0.62
N LEU A 35 0.57 10.35 1.87
CA LEU A 35 -0.72 9.75 2.22
C LEU A 35 -1.49 10.67 3.16
N PRO A 36 -2.71 11.09 2.79
CA PRO A 36 -3.65 11.73 3.70
C PRO A 36 -3.91 10.87 4.92
N ALA A 37 -4.20 11.52 6.04
CA ALA A 37 -4.44 10.85 7.32
C ALA A 37 -5.56 9.80 7.23
N GLU A 38 -6.59 10.00 6.40
CA GLU A 38 -7.70 9.06 6.26
C GLU A 38 -7.31 7.70 5.65
N TYR A 39 -6.24 7.64 4.85
CA TYR A 39 -5.79 6.40 4.23
C TYR A 39 -4.85 5.63 5.14
N VAL A 40 -4.12 6.35 5.99
CA VAL A 40 -3.08 5.80 6.87
C VAL A 40 -3.66 4.79 7.85
N ALA A 41 -4.80 5.09 8.48
CA ALA A 41 -5.43 4.16 9.42
C ALA A 41 -5.76 2.82 8.76
N VAL A 42 -6.35 2.86 7.56
CA VAL A 42 -6.73 1.63 6.83
C VAL A 42 -5.51 0.86 6.33
N ILE A 43 -4.45 1.56 5.91
CA ILE A 43 -3.19 0.92 5.50
C ILE A 43 -2.52 0.25 6.71
N LEU A 44 -2.45 0.95 7.85
CA LEU A 44 -1.85 0.42 9.07
C LEU A 44 -2.57 -0.85 9.54
N ASP A 45 -3.90 -0.82 9.59
CA ASP A 45 -4.71 -1.98 9.97
C ASP A 45 -4.52 -3.16 9.01
N ALA A 46 -4.55 -2.90 7.70
CA ALA A 46 -4.37 -3.91 6.68
C ALA A 46 -2.97 -4.56 6.73
N LEU A 47 -1.91 -3.76 6.80
CA LEU A 47 -0.53 -4.23 6.91
C LEU A 47 -0.31 -5.04 8.20
N SER A 48 -0.86 -4.56 9.32
CA SER A 48 -0.75 -5.25 10.62
C SER A 48 -1.46 -6.59 10.60
N ALA A 49 -2.72 -6.63 10.13
CA ALA A 49 -3.51 -7.85 10.08
C ALA A 49 -2.95 -8.88 9.08
N ALA A 50 -2.60 -8.44 7.87
CA ALA A 50 -2.04 -9.32 6.85
C ALA A 50 -0.64 -9.80 7.25
N GLY A 51 0.21 -8.89 7.72
CA GLY A 51 1.59 -9.16 8.14
C GLY A 51 1.66 -10.12 9.31
N ALA A 52 0.85 -9.93 10.35
CA ALA A 52 0.82 -10.83 11.51
C ALA A 52 0.47 -12.28 11.14
N ARG A 53 -0.23 -12.50 10.02
CA ARG A 53 -0.63 -13.84 9.56
C ARG A 53 0.47 -14.57 8.80
N ILE A 54 1.28 -13.86 8.01
CA ILE A 54 2.17 -14.50 7.03
C ILE A 54 3.65 -14.11 7.16
N LEU A 55 3.96 -12.90 7.63
CA LEU A 55 5.35 -12.43 7.69
C LEU A 55 6.05 -12.85 8.98
N PRO A 56 7.37 -13.09 8.95
CA PRO A 56 8.16 -13.28 10.15
C PRO A 56 8.23 -11.96 10.97
N PRO A 57 8.64 -12.03 12.24
CA PRO A 57 8.84 -10.86 13.08
C PRO A 57 9.80 -9.85 12.43
N GLY A 58 9.55 -8.56 12.63
CA GLY A 58 10.35 -7.51 12.00
C GLY A 58 9.61 -6.19 11.90
N THR A 59 9.93 -5.42 10.86
CA THR A 59 9.32 -4.10 10.61
C THR A 59 8.91 -3.96 9.14
N ILE A 60 7.66 -3.57 8.90
CA ILE A 60 7.19 -3.06 7.61
C ILE A 60 7.21 -1.54 7.70
N ARG A 61 7.94 -0.89 6.80
CA ARG A 61 7.94 0.57 6.67
C ARG A 61 7.44 0.97 5.29
N VAL A 62 6.44 1.83 5.25
CA VAL A 62 6.06 2.55 4.03
C VAL A 62 7.04 3.71 3.86
N VAL A 63 7.89 3.63 2.84
CA VAL A 63 8.95 4.62 2.60
C VAL A 63 8.46 5.72 1.66
N GLU A 64 7.70 5.33 0.65
CA GLU A 64 7.14 6.21 -0.36
C GLU A 64 5.70 5.84 -0.61
N ALA A 65 4.88 6.86 -0.81
CA ALA A 65 3.49 6.69 -1.16
C ALA A 65 3.00 7.90 -1.94
N ALA A 66 1.94 7.70 -2.70
CA ALA A 66 1.25 8.74 -3.42
C ALA A 66 -0.23 8.40 -3.48
N HIS A 67 -1.05 9.42 -3.73
CA HIS A 67 -2.48 9.28 -3.91
C HIS A 67 -2.94 10.18 -5.05
N GLY A 68 -4.00 9.76 -5.74
CA GLY A 68 -4.72 10.64 -6.68
C GLY A 68 -5.83 11.40 -5.96
N LEU A 69 -6.11 12.63 -6.38
CA LEU A 69 -7.26 13.39 -5.87
C LEU A 69 -8.60 12.77 -6.26
N VAL A 70 -8.65 12.03 -7.37
CA VAL A 70 -9.84 11.34 -7.87
C VAL A 70 -9.58 9.84 -7.96
N GLY A 71 -10.55 9.04 -7.54
CA GLY A 71 -10.49 7.57 -7.63
C GLY A 71 -9.75 6.87 -6.48
N SER A 72 -9.00 7.60 -5.65
CA SER A 72 -8.45 7.08 -4.40
C SER A 72 -9.56 6.80 -3.38
N SER A 73 -9.45 5.71 -2.64
CA SER A 73 -10.35 5.43 -1.51
C SER A 73 -9.65 4.63 -0.41
N PRO A 74 -10.07 4.78 0.86
CA PRO A 74 -9.51 3.98 1.94
C PRO A 74 -9.65 2.47 1.69
N SER A 75 -10.78 2.03 1.13
CA SER A 75 -11.02 0.62 0.78
C SER A 75 -10.00 0.10 -0.22
N PHE A 76 -9.70 0.88 -1.27
CA PHE A 76 -8.70 0.51 -2.26
C PHE A 76 -7.31 0.40 -1.63
N PHE A 77 -6.89 1.39 -0.84
CA PHE A 77 -5.60 1.36 -0.15
C PHE A 77 -5.46 0.20 0.83
N GLY A 78 -6.53 -0.17 1.55
CA GLY A 78 -6.53 -1.36 2.40
C GLY A 78 -6.32 -2.66 1.62
N LYS A 79 -7.02 -2.82 0.48
CA LYS A 79 -6.82 -3.99 -0.40
C LYS A 79 -5.41 -4.01 -0.99
N LEU A 80 -4.88 -2.86 -1.40
CA LEU A 80 -3.53 -2.73 -1.94
C LEU A 80 -2.47 -3.09 -0.89
N ALA A 81 -2.61 -2.61 0.35
CA ALA A 81 -1.74 -2.97 1.46
C ALA A 81 -1.71 -4.49 1.70
N CYS A 82 -2.86 -5.16 1.71
CA CYS A 82 -2.93 -6.63 1.79
C CYS A 82 -2.18 -7.32 0.64
N CYS A 83 -2.36 -6.82 -0.59
CA CYS A 83 -1.67 -7.36 -1.76
C CYS A 83 -0.14 -7.23 -1.63
N ILE A 84 0.35 -6.09 -1.14
CA ILE A 84 1.79 -5.87 -0.91
C ILE A 84 2.35 -6.91 0.06
N VAL A 85 1.67 -7.18 1.17
CA VAL A 85 2.14 -8.19 2.14
C VAL A 85 2.17 -9.59 1.53
N GLU A 86 1.13 -9.95 0.76
CA GLU A 86 1.11 -11.24 0.03
C GLU A 86 2.27 -11.35 -0.97
N LEU A 87 2.57 -10.28 -1.69
CA LEU A 87 3.71 -10.21 -2.62
C LEU A 87 5.06 -10.25 -1.91
N MET A 88 5.20 -9.63 -0.74
CA MET A 88 6.43 -9.69 0.06
C MET A 88 6.69 -11.11 0.58
N HIS A 89 5.64 -11.86 0.91
CA HIS A 89 5.75 -13.25 1.32
C HIS A 89 6.06 -14.18 0.14
N ASP A 90 5.47 -13.91 -1.02
CA ASP A 90 5.68 -14.71 -2.22
C ASP A 90 7.05 -14.39 -2.83
N ALA A 91 8.06 -15.22 -2.53
CA ALA A 91 9.42 -15.05 -3.05
C ALA A 91 9.54 -15.28 -4.58
N ARG A 92 8.43 -15.52 -5.28
CA ARG A 92 8.43 -15.68 -6.73
C ARG A 92 8.56 -14.32 -7.42
N HIS A 93 9.45 -14.27 -8.42
CA HIS A 93 9.45 -13.17 -9.36
C HIS A 93 8.22 -13.30 -10.26
N HIS A 94 7.24 -12.41 -10.06
CA HIS A 94 6.11 -12.29 -10.97
C HIS A 94 6.53 -11.49 -12.19
N GLU A 95 6.35 -12.06 -13.38
CA GLU A 95 6.35 -11.24 -14.59
C GLU A 95 5.22 -10.21 -14.52
N ASP A 96 5.37 -9.06 -15.19
CA ASP A 96 4.41 -7.95 -15.15
C ASP A 96 2.96 -8.40 -15.40
N ARG A 97 2.77 -9.36 -16.32
CA ARG A 97 1.45 -9.92 -16.63
C ARG A 97 0.84 -10.68 -15.46
N GLU A 98 1.63 -11.43 -14.73
CA GLU A 98 1.18 -12.20 -13.57
C GLU A 98 0.86 -11.27 -12.40
N MET A 99 1.71 -10.26 -12.19
CA MET A 99 1.49 -9.21 -11.21
C MET A 99 0.18 -8.46 -11.50
N ALA A 100 -0.02 -8.03 -12.75
CA ALA A 100 -1.24 -7.37 -13.18
C ALA A 100 -2.49 -8.25 -12.97
N ALA A 101 -2.41 -9.54 -13.29
CA ALA A 101 -3.51 -10.48 -13.07
C ALA A 101 -3.77 -10.73 -11.57
N PHE A 102 -2.75 -10.74 -10.74
CA PHE A 102 -2.87 -10.81 -9.28
C PHE A 102 -3.60 -9.57 -8.73
N LEU A 103 -3.08 -8.37 -9.03
CA LEU A 103 -3.64 -7.10 -8.56
C LEU A 103 -5.08 -6.90 -9.06
N THR A 104 -5.37 -7.16 -10.34
CA THR A 104 -6.72 -7.03 -10.91
C THR A 104 -7.74 -7.89 -10.17
N ARG A 105 -7.38 -9.15 -9.85
CA ARG A 105 -8.28 -10.08 -9.13
C ARG A 105 -8.59 -9.63 -7.71
N ARG A 106 -7.69 -8.88 -7.07
CA ARG A 106 -7.81 -8.47 -5.66
C ARG A 106 -8.35 -7.06 -5.47
N LEU A 107 -8.10 -6.15 -6.41
CA LEU A 107 -8.47 -4.74 -6.28
C LEU A 107 -9.83 -4.41 -6.91
N VAL A 108 -10.20 -5.08 -8.01
CA VAL A 108 -11.39 -4.75 -8.82
C VAL A 108 -12.65 -5.55 -8.40
N ARG A 109 -12.53 -6.43 -7.39
CA ARG A 109 -13.64 -7.21 -6.84
C ARG A 109 -14.16 -6.66 -5.53
#